data_AF-A0A7Y5C7J0-F1
#
_entry.id   AF-A0A7Y5C7J0-F1
#
_cell.length_a   1.000
_cell.length_b   1.000
_cell.length_c   1.000
_cell.angle_alpha   90.00
_cell.angle_beta   90.00
_cell.angle_gamma   90.00
#
_symmetry.space_group_name_H-M   'P 1'
#
loop_
_entity.id
_entity.type
_entity.pdbx_description
1 polymer ?
#
loop_
_entity_poly.entity_id
_entity_poly.type
_entity_poly.pdbx_seq_one_letter_code
_entity_poly.pdbx_strand_id
1 'polypeptide(L)'
;MEFLTRVWATYPWAVDFCLYAFLFGAAARVSFAKIYPGHEGKTLAVSVGVVLAAGLTIAQRRIGFSLESLGPIAAVLLCLVVFIVAYRLLKHSDLPPWVTISFSVFFAIGLLRIALPAYTARLVRENPGAVFLVLAAVAFWMWQSASAGVEHFRRKLPGYALERFQLAPGERVLSQERQVAKKRLRHETKEDIHEEKKVRSTLSEATQLLEREGLTPSSMPRLQQLLDKALASSARMEQHSARVRQVDEALQRFDWKWFQRMRNVSLGQLTPAQQDILRRNILEERRRLNVEQEMKKLETEAGHRLRALEGHVNNARASIRASNAAAALGWLNEAQKEEQHIRELEEQLLGWEKRLLQLVSRQRKELLAA
;
A
#
# COMPACT_ATOMS: atom_id res chain seq x y z
N MET A 1 -23.04 30.65 -16.80
CA MET A 1 -23.69 31.79 -16.09
C MET A 1 -24.78 32.43 -16.96
N GLU A 2 -24.52 32.73 -18.24
CA GLU A 2 -25.51 33.38 -19.13
C GLU A 2 -26.80 32.59 -19.40
N PHE A 3 -26.75 31.25 -19.42
CA PHE A 3 -27.95 30.43 -19.62
C PHE A 3 -28.90 30.50 -18.42
N LEU A 4 -28.36 30.44 -17.21
CA LEU A 4 -29.13 30.55 -15.96
C LEU A 4 -29.77 31.93 -15.82
N THR A 5 -29.04 33.00 -16.17
CA THR A 5 -29.58 34.36 -16.12
C THR A 5 -30.67 34.58 -17.18
N ARG A 6 -30.55 33.98 -18.38
CA ARG A 6 -31.64 34.02 -19.39
C ARG A 6 -32.89 33.28 -18.94
N VAL A 7 -32.75 32.06 -18.41
CA VAL A 7 -33.91 31.28 -17.91
C VAL A 7 -34.64 32.02 -16.79
N TRP A 8 -33.89 32.68 -15.90
CA TRP A 8 -34.43 33.52 -14.84
C TRP A 8 -35.20 34.74 -15.36
N ALA A 9 -34.66 35.41 -16.38
CA ALA A 9 -35.32 36.57 -16.98
C ALA A 9 -36.61 36.19 -17.72
N THR A 10 -36.66 35.01 -18.34
CA THR A 10 -37.83 34.56 -19.11
C THR A 10 -38.95 33.99 -18.23
N TYR A 11 -38.62 33.31 -17.13
CA TYR A 11 -39.63 32.66 -16.26
C TYR A 11 -39.39 32.88 -14.75
N PRO A 12 -39.36 34.14 -14.28
CA PRO A 12 -39.09 34.44 -12.86
C PRO A 12 -40.10 33.77 -11.93
N TRP A 13 -41.38 33.74 -12.33
CA TRP A 13 -42.46 33.12 -11.58
C TRP A 13 -42.32 31.59 -11.41
N ALA A 14 -41.74 30.90 -12.38
CA ALA A 14 -41.57 29.45 -12.30
C ALA A 14 -40.41 29.09 -11.37
N VAL A 15 -39.35 29.91 -11.40
CA VAL A 15 -38.21 29.74 -10.49
C VAL A 15 -38.62 30.04 -9.05
N ASP A 16 -39.34 31.14 -8.82
CA ASP A 16 -39.85 31.48 -7.48
C ASP A 16 -40.78 30.40 -6.94
N PHE A 17 -41.70 29.88 -7.77
CA PHE A 17 -42.55 28.76 -7.40
C PHE A 17 -41.76 27.50 -7.02
N CYS A 18 -40.75 27.11 -7.81
CA CYS A 18 -39.90 25.97 -7.50
C CYS A 18 -39.13 26.17 -6.19
N LEU A 19 -38.64 27.39 -5.94
CA LEU A 19 -37.90 27.72 -4.73
C LEU A 19 -38.81 27.69 -3.49
N TYR A 20 -40.03 28.24 -3.59
CA TYR A 20 -41.03 28.13 -2.53
C TYR A 20 -41.49 26.68 -2.31
N ALA A 21 -41.69 25.90 -3.37
CA ALA A 21 -42.09 24.50 -3.27
C ALA A 21 -41.02 23.67 -2.57
N PHE A 22 -39.75 23.96 -2.85
CA PHE A 22 -38.62 23.31 -2.18
C PHE A 22 -38.52 23.72 -0.70
N LEU A 23 -38.64 25.02 -0.41
CA LEU A 23 -38.61 25.57 0.94
C LEU A 23 -39.74 25.03 1.82
N PHE A 24 -40.99 25.19 1.37
CA PHE A 24 -42.17 24.75 2.10
C PHE A 24 -42.29 23.23 2.12
N GLY A 25 -41.88 22.54 1.07
CA GLY A 25 -41.81 21.08 1.06
C GLY A 25 -40.81 20.54 2.10
N ALA A 26 -39.65 21.18 2.23
CA ALA A 26 -38.68 20.84 3.26
C ALA A 26 -39.19 21.14 4.68
N ALA A 27 -39.78 22.32 4.90
CA ALA A 27 -40.36 22.71 6.19
C ALA A 27 -41.51 21.78 6.59
N ALA A 28 -42.45 21.52 5.67
CA ALA A 28 -43.57 20.60 5.87
C ALA A 28 -43.08 19.19 6.17
N ARG A 29 -42.06 18.70 5.45
CA ARG A 29 -41.48 17.38 5.71
C ARG A 29 -40.84 17.29 7.10
N VAL A 30 -40.19 18.36 7.58
CA VAL A 30 -39.63 18.38 8.94
C VAL A 30 -40.75 18.35 9.99
N SER A 31 -41.80 19.15 9.80
CA SER A 31 -42.93 19.25 10.73
C SER A 31 -43.76 17.97 10.78
N PHE A 32 -44.05 17.36 9.62
CA PHE A 32 -44.88 16.16 9.54
C PHE A 32 -44.11 14.86 9.78
N ALA A 33 -42.78 14.82 9.62
CA ALA A 33 -41.99 13.61 9.84
C ALA A 33 -42.09 13.05 11.27
N LYS A 34 -42.37 13.90 12.27
CA LYS A 34 -42.56 13.45 13.66
C LYS A 34 -43.98 12.98 13.96
N ILE A 35 -44.97 13.48 13.22
CA ILE A 35 -46.40 13.27 13.53
C ILE A 35 -46.96 12.13 12.68
N TYR A 36 -46.54 12.01 11.41
CA TYR A 36 -47.01 10.99 10.47
C TYR A 36 -45.83 10.23 9.84
N PRO A 37 -45.31 9.18 10.50
CA PRO A 37 -44.25 8.35 9.93
C PRO A 37 -44.82 7.46 8.82
N GLY A 38 -44.27 7.54 7.60
CA GLY A 38 -44.66 6.64 6.50
C GLY A 38 -44.72 7.29 5.12
N HIS A 39 -45.34 6.59 4.16
CA HIS A 39 -45.56 7.09 2.80
C HIS A 39 -46.60 8.23 2.78
N GLU A 40 -47.65 8.10 3.60
CA GLU A 40 -48.74 9.08 3.73
C GLU A 40 -48.25 10.44 4.27
N GLY A 41 -47.33 10.44 5.23
CA GLY A 41 -46.71 11.68 5.71
C GLY A 41 -45.84 12.37 4.66
N LYS A 42 -45.23 11.60 3.75
CA LYS A 42 -44.42 12.15 2.64
C LYS A 42 -45.30 12.82 1.59
N THR A 43 -46.40 12.16 1.18
CA THR A 43 -47.34 12.73 0.21
C THR A 43 -48.00 13.98 0.76
N LEU A 44 -48.45 13.96 2.02
CA LEU A 44 -49.04 15.11 2.69
C LEU A 44 -48.06 16.31 2.78
N ALA A 45 -46.79 16.05 3.13
CA ALA A 45 -45.77 17.10 3.17
C ALA A 45 -45.51 17.74 1.79
N VAL A 46 -45.51 16.95 0.72
CA VAL A 46 -45.35 17.46 -0.65
C VAL A 46 -46.57 18.28 -1.06
N SER A 47 -47.78 17.78 -0.83
CA SER A 47 -49.03 18.49 -1.16
C SER A 47 -49.13 19.83 -0.43
N VAL A 48 -48.86 19.86 0.88
CA VAL A 48 -48.86 21.10 1.67
C VAL A 48 -47.79 22.07 1.18
N GLY A 49 -46.59 21.57 0.88
CA GLY A 49 -45.50 22.40 0.35
C GLY A 49 -45.84 23.05 -0.99
N VAL A 50 -46.45 22.30 -1.91
CA VAL A 50 -46.88 22.79 -3.23
C VAL A 50 -48.01 23.81 -3.12
N VAL A 51 -49.00 23.58 -2.25
CA VAL A 51 -50.12 24.51 -2.03
C VAL A 51 -49.63 25.84 -1.43
N LEU A 52 -48.75 25.78 -0.43
CA LEU A 52 -48.11 26.97 0.14
C LEU A 52 -47.27 27.73 -0.89
N ALA A 53 -46.52 27.01 -1.71
CA ALA A 53 -45.73 27.60 -2.78
C ALA A 53 -46.60 28.30 -3.82
N ALA A 54 -47.67 27.65 -4.27
CA ALA A 54 -48.62 28.24 -5.21
C ALA A 54 -49.28 29.49 -4.62
N GLY A 55 -49.70 29.42 -3.34
CA GLY A 55 -50.29 30.55 -2.63
C GLY A 55 -49.33 31.75 -2.55
N LEU A 56 -48.06 31.51 -2.24
CA LEU A 56 -47.05 32.57 -2.16
C LEU A 56 -46.70 33.14 -3.54
N THR A 57 -46.62 32.31 -4.57
CA THR A 57 -46.41 32.77 -5.96
C THR A 57 -47.57 33.65 -6.45
N ILE A 58 -48.81 33.29 -6.11
CA ILE A 58 -49.99 34.11 -6.44
C ILE A 58 -49.97 35.42 -5.65
N ALA A 59 -49.62 35.37 -4.36
CA ALA A 59 -49.47 36.57 -3.53
C ALA A 59 -48.39 37.51 -4.05
N GLN A 60 -47.24 36.99 -4.46
CA GLN A 60 -46.16 37.75 -5.10
C GLN A 60 -46.64 38.47 -6.37
N ARG A 61 -47.42 37.81 -7.22
CA ARG A 61 -47.97 38.45 -8.43
C ARG A 61 -49.02 39.52 -8.14
N ARG A 62 -49.86 39.34 -7.13
CA ARG A 62 -50.95 40.28 -6.83
C ARG A 62 -50.53 41.46 -5.96
N ILE A 63 -49.60 41.24 -5.03
CA ILE A 63 -49.22 42.20 -3.99
C ILE A 63 -47.85 42.84 -4.31
N GLY A 64 -47.12 42.33 -5.32
CA GLY A 64 -45.77 42.80 -5.65
C GLY A 64 -44.73 42.38 -4.60
N PHE A 65 -45.02 41.34 -3.83
CA PHE A 65 -44.16 40.84 -2.77
C PHE A 65 -42.91 40.18 -3.36
N SER A 66 -41.75 40.83 -3.27
CA SER A 66 -40.47 40.34 -3.78
C SER A 66 -39.59 39.81 -2.64
N LEU A 67 -38.83 38.74 -2.87
CA LEU A 67 -37.80 38.28 -1.92
C LEU A 67 -36.75 39.38 -1.63
N GLU A 68 -36.56 40.36 -2.52
CA GLU A 68 -35.73 41.53 -2.26
C GLU A 68 -36.36 42.49 -1.22
N SER A 69 -37.70 42.61 -1.16
CA SER A 69 -38.37 43.52 -0.22
C SER A 69 -38.49 42.96 1.20
N LEU A 70 -38.27 41.65 1.34
CA LEU A 70 -38.28 40.89 2.59
C LEU A 70 -37.08 41.21 3.51
N GLY A 71 -36.11 41.97 3.00
CA GLY A 71 -34.99 42.50 3.78
C GLY A 71 -33.94 41.44 4.14
N PRO A 72 -32.82 41.87 4.75
CA PRO A 72 -31.68 41.00 5.03
C PRO A 72 -32.02 39.83 5.98
N ILE A 73 -32.99 40.03 6.88
CA ILE A 73 -33.42 39.00 7.85
C ILE A 73 -34.02 37.79 7.14
N ALA A 74 -34.87 38.01 6.15
CA ALA A 74 -35.51 36.94 5.39
C ALA A 74 -34.52 36.19 4.51
N ALA A 75 -33.55 36.89 3.89
CA ALA A 75 -32.48 36.26 3.12
C ALA A 75 -31.61 35.34 4.00
N VAL A 76 -31.33 35.73 5.25
CA VAL A 76 -30.61 34.90 6.22
C VAL A 76 -31.42 33.65 6.59
N LEU A 77 -32.73 33.79 6.84
CA LEU A 77 -33.62 32.66 7.10
C LEU A 77 -33.68 31.70 5.91
N LEU A 78 -33.76 32.22 4.69
CA LEU A 78 -33.73 31.44 3.45
C LEU A 78 -32.43 30.65 3.32
N CYS A 79 -31.27 31.30 3.56
CA CYS A 79 -29.97 30.65 3.54
C CYS A 79 -29.86 29.54 4.59
N LEU A 80 -30.41 29.76 5.79
CA LEU A 80 -30.46 28.77 6.86
C LEU A 80 -31.27 27.53 6.45
N VAL A 81 -32.43 27.73 5.82
CA VAL A 81 -33.26 26.61 5.34
C VAL A 81 -32.53 25.85 4.25
N VAL A 82 -31.93 26.54 3.27
CA VAL A 82 -31.16 25.90 2.19
C VAL A 82 -29.97 25.13 2.75
N PHE A 83 -29.27 25.69 3.74
CA PHE A 83 -28.20 25.00 4.45
C PHE A 83 -28.68 23.69 5.08
N ILE A 84 -29.78 23.71 5.84
CA ILE A 84 -30.33 22.52 6.51
C ILE A 84 -30.75 21.45 5.48
N VAL A 85 -31.35 21.87 4.37
CA VAL A 85 -31.82 20.94 3.34
C VAL A 85 -30.66 20.33 2.56
N ALA A 86 -29.69 21.13 2.13
CA ALA A 86 -28.47 20.66 1.49
C ALA A 86 -27.73 19.66 2.40
N TYR A 87 -27.64 19.98 3.70
CA TYR A 87 -26.99 19.10 4.68
C TYR A 87 -27.68 17.75 4.79
N ARG A 88 -29.02 17.73 4.90
CA ARG A 88 -29.79 16.49 4.97
C ARG A 88 -29.70 15.66 3.69
N LEU A 89 -29.73 16.30 2.52
CA LEU A 89 -29.60 15.63 1.23
C LEU A 89 -28.22 14.97 1.09
N LEU A 90 -27.15 15.73 1.35
CA LEU A 90 -25.79 15.21 1.25
C LEU A 90 -25.52 14.12 2.29
N LYS A 91 -26.12 14.20 3.48
CA LYS A 91 -25.97 13.19 4.53
C LYS A 91 -26.52 11.82 4.11
N HIS A 92 -27.49 11.77 3.19
CA HIS A 92 -28.01 10.50 2.65
C HIS A 92 -27.05 9.85 1.64
N SER A 93 -26.03 10.56 1.17
CA SER A 93 -25.07 10.06 0.17
C SER A 93 -23.84 9.37 0.78
N ASP A 94 -23.90 8.99 2.07
CA ASP A 94 -22.77 8.41 2.83
C ASP A 94 -21.47 9.25 2.77
N LEU A 95 -21.62 10.56 2.52
CA LEU A 95 -20.50 11.49 2.54
C LEU A 95 -20.06 11.74 4.00
N PRO A 96 -18.75 11.93 4.24
CA PRO A 96 -18.25 12.27 5.57
C PRO A 96 -18.96 13.51 6.13
N PRO A 97 -19.28 13.55 7.45
CA PRO A 97 -20.06 14.65 8.06
C PRO A 97 -19.47 16.04 7.81
N TRP A 98 -18.15 16.12 7.72
CA TRP A 98 -17.46 17.37 7.44
C TRP A 98 -17.71 17.82 5.98
N VAL A 99 -17.55 16.95 4.96
CA VAL A 99 -17.86 17.25 3.54
C VAL A 99 -19.27 17.80 3.40
N THR A 100 -20.23 17.15 4.06
CA THR A 100 -21.64 17.54 4.01
C THR A 100 -21.87 18.94 4.56
N ILE A 101 -21.20 19.33 5.65
CA ILE A 101 -21.32 20.68 6.22
C ILE A 101 -20.80 21.71 5.22
N SER A 102 -19.62 21.50 4.65
CA SER A 102 -18.99 22.52 3.80
C SER A 102 -19.67 22.72 2.47
N PHE A 103 -20.16 21.67 1.81
CA PHE A 103 -20.99 21.84 0.62
C PHE A 103 -22.29 22.57 0.95
N SER A 104 -22.89 22.31 2.12
CA SER A 104 -24.11 23.00 2.55
C SER A 104 -23.86 24.49 2.81
N VAL A 105 -22.74 24.83 3.46
CA VAL A 105 -22.32 26.23 3.64
C VAL A 105 -22.06 26.89 2.29
N PHE A 106 -21.40 26.19 1.36
CA PHE A 106 -21.15 26.70 0.01
C PHE A 106 -22.45 27.04 -0.72
N PHE A 107 -23.45 26.16 -0.68
CA PHE A 107 -24.77 26.44 -1.24
C PHE A 107 -25.45 27.65 -0.57
N ALA A 108 -25.36 27.76 0.76
CA ALA A 108 -25.93 28.88 1.49
C ALA A 108 -25.26 30.23 1.15
N ILE A 109 -23.93 30.26 1.04
CA ILE A 109 -23.17 31.47 0.65
C ILE A 109 -23.48 31.84 -0.82
N GLY A 110 -23.56 30.84 -1.70
CA GLY A 110 -23.96 31.05 -3.10
C GLY A 110 -25.35 31.66 -3.20
N LEU A 111 -26.31 31.14 -2.42
CA LEU A 111 -27.67 31.68 -2.32
C LEU A 111 -27.69 33.10 -1.76
N LEU A 112 -26.90 33.38 -0.72
CA LEU A 112 -26.78 34.71 -0.12
C LEU A 112 -26.27 35.75 -1.13
N ARG A 113 -25.31 35.36 -1.98
CA ARG A 113 -24.80 36.22 -3.06
C ARG A 113 -25.86 36.51 -4.12
N ILE A 114 -26.72 35.55 -4.42
CA ILE A 114 -27.80 35.71 -5.38
C ILE A 114 -28.93 36.57 -4.79
N ALA A 115 -29.29 36.35 -3.53
CA ALA A 115 -30.39 37.04 -2.86
C ALA A 115 -30.04 38.49 -2.46
N LEU A 116 -28.78 38.78 -2.13
CA LEU A 116 -28.33 40.10 -1.69
C LEU A 116 -27.06 40.55 -2.45
N PRO A 117 -27.16 40.81 -3.76
CA PRO A 117 -26.00 41.16 -4.58
C PRO A 117 -25.36 42.48 -4.14
N ALA A 118 -26.15 43.48 -3.72
CA ALA A 118 -25.64 44.77 -3.28
C ALA A 118 -24.84 44.68 -1.97
N TYR A 119 -25.34 43.93 -0.97
CA TYR A 119 -24.64 43.74 0.30
C TYR A 119 -23.38 42.89 0.15
N THR A 120 -23.46 41.81 -0.64
CA THR A 120 -22.28 40.97 -0.89
C THR A 120 -21.22 41.70 -1.71
N ALA A 121 -21.61 42.51 -2.72
CA ALA A 121 -20.68 43.37 -3.44
C ALA A 121 -20.02 44.41 -2.53
N ARG A 122 -20.79 45.03 -1.62
CA ARG A 122 -20.27 45.98 -0.64
C ARG A 122 -19.28 45.32 0.33
N LEU A 123 -19.63 44.15 0.88
CA LEU A 123 -18.77 43.38 1.77
C LEU A 123 -17.43 42.99 1.10
N VAL A 124 -17.49 42.57 -0.16
CA VAL A 124 -16.29 42.22 -0.95
C VAL A 124 -15.43 43.44 -1.22
N ARG A 125 -16.05 44.60 -1.47
CA ARG A 125 -15.34 45.85 -1.77
C ARG A 125 -14.70 46.48 -0.53
N GLU A 126 -15.39 46.43 0.60
CA GLU A 126 -14.91 46.97 1.88
C GLU A 126 -13.88 46.05 2.55
N ASN A 127 -13.99 44.72 2.37
CA ASN A 127 -13.14 43.74 3.05
C ASN A 127 -12.62 42.64 2.11
N PRO A 128 -11.83 42.98 1.06
CA PRO A 128 -11.33 41.99 0.11
C PRO A 128 -10.42 40.94 0.76
N GLY A 129 -9.63 41.34 1.77
CA GLY A 129 -8.75 40.44 2.52
C GLY A 129 -9.52 39.38 3.32
N ALA A 130 -10.64 39.75 3.96
CA ALA A 130 -11.47 38.81 4.71
C ALA A 130 -12.13 37.79 3.77
N VAL A 131 -12.62 38.23 2.61
CA VAL A 131 -13.21 37.33 1.60
C VAL A 131 -12.15 36.37 1.04
N PHE A 132 -10.95 36.86 0.76
CA PHE A 132 -9.84 36.01 0.33
C PHE A 132 -9.45 34.99 1.40
N LEU A 133 -9.38 35.40 2.68
CA LEU A 133 -9.10 34.49 3.80
C LEU A 133 -10.18 33.40 3.94
N VAL A 134 -11.46 33.74 3.78
CA VAL A 134 -12.54 32.75 3.82
C VAL A 134 -12.42 31.77 2.64
N LEU A 135 -12.16 32.27 1.42
CA LEU A 135 -11.96 31.40 0.25
C LEU A 135 -10.71 30.53 0.40
N ALA A 136 -9.61 31.08 0.90
CA ALA A 136 -8.37 30.35 1.17
C ALA A 136 -8.57 29.31 2.28
N ALA A 137 -9.32 29.63 3.33
CA ALA A 137 -9.68 28.69 4.39
C ALA A 137 -10.55 27.55 3.84
N VAL A 138 -11.54 27.85 3.00
CA VAL A 138 -12.37 26.82 2.34
C VAL A 138 -11.53 25.96 1.39
N ALA A 139 -10.62 26.55 0.61
CA ALA A 139 -9.75 25.81 -0.30
C ALA A 139 -8.74 24.94 0.45
N PHE A 140 -8.08 25.47 1.47
CA PHE A 140 -7.18 24.73 2.35
C PHE A 140 -7.91 23.60 3.08
N TRP A 141 -9.11 23.89 3.56
CA TRP A 141 -9.95 22.90 4.22
C TRP A 141 -10.42 21.82 3.23
N MET A 142 -10.80 22.16 1.99
CA MET A 142 -11.10 21.21 0.91
C MET A 142 -9.89 20.35 0.52
N TRP A 143 -8.68 20.92 0.53
CA TRP A 143 -7.44 20.19 0.29
C TRP A 143 -7.16 19.16 1.39
N GLN A 144 -7.20 19.59 2.65
CA GLN A 144 -6.98 18.71 3.80
C GLN A 144 -8.04 17.59 3.84
N SER A 145 -9.27 17.96 3.54
CA SER A 145 -10.42 17.10 3.35
C SER A 145 -10.25 16.05 2.24
N ALA A 146 -9.78 16.46 1.05
CA ALA A 146 -9.56 15.53 -0.06
C ALA A 146 -8.53 14.45 0.33
N SER A 147 -7.49 14.81 1.08
CA SER A 147 -6.50 13.84 1.58
C SER A 147 -7.12 12.81 2.54
N ALA A 148 -8.00 13.23 3.45
CA ALA A 148 -8.72 12.32 4.37
C ALA A 148 -9.77 11.45 3.65
N GLY A 149 -10.44 11.99 2.63
CA GLY A 149 -11.39 11.26 1.80
C GLY A 149 -10.73 10.16 0.98
N VAL A 150 -9.54 10.42 0.43
CA VAL A 150 -8.74 9.42 -0.30
C VAL A 150 -8.35 8.26 0.61
N GLU A 151 -7.99 8.52 1.86
CA GLU A 151 -7.74 7.43 2.83
C GLU A 151 -8.99 6.61 3.12
N HIS A 152 -10.16 7.25 3.24
CA HIS A 152 -11.40 6.54 3.51
C HIS A 152 -11.87 5.67 2.32
N PHE A 153 -11.69 6.17 1.10
CA PHE A 153 -11.91 5.37 -0.11
C PHE A 153 -10.90 4.23 -0.24
N ARG A 154 -9.62 4.46 0.08
CA ARG A 154 -8.61 3.39 0.13
C ARG A 154 -8.98 2.28 1.12
N ARG A 155 -9.55 2.62 2.28
CA ARG A 155 -10.02 1.62 3.27
C ARG A 155 -11.17 0.74 2.78
N LYS A 156 -11.92 1.17 1.76
CA LYS A 156 -13.00 0.37 1.14
C LYS A 156 -12.50 -0.54 0.01
N LEU A 157 -11.23 -0.38 -0.43
CA LEU A 157 -10.65 -1.31 -1.40
C LEU A 157 -10.58 -2.71 -0.78
N PRO A 158 -10.92 -3.76 -1.54
CA PRO A 158 -10.97 -5.13 -1.05
C PRO A 158 -9.62 -5.60 -0.51
N GLY A 159 -8.49 -5.11 -1.05
CA GLY A 159 -7.15 -5.38 -0.53
C GLY A 159 -6.92 -4.87 0.90
N TYR A 160 -7.32 -3.63 1.20
CA TYR A 160 -7.22 -3.05 2.54
C TYR A 160 -8.18 -3.70 3.55
N ALA A 161 -9.36 -4.12 3.09
CA ALA A 161 -10.29 -4.87 3.93
C ALA A 161 -9.67 -6.22 4.35
N LEU A 162 -9.01 -6.93 3.43
CA LEU A 162 -8.31 -8.18 3.73
C LEU A 162 -7.12 -7.97 4.67
N GLU A 163 -6.37 -6.87 4.53
CA GLU A 163 -5.29 -6.50 5.47
C GLU A 163 -5.84 -6.28 6.89
N ARG A 164 -6.99 -5.62 7.04
CA ARG A 164 -7.62 -5.37 8.34
C ARG A 164 -7.99 -6.66 9.07
N PHE A 165 -8.45 -7.68 8.32
CA PHE A 165 -8.73 -9.00 8.86
C PHE A 165 -7.50 -9.91 8.91
N GLN A 166 -6.30 -9.38 8.59
CA GLN A 166 -5.04 -10.11 8.54
C GLN A 166 -5.08 -11.32 7.59
N LEU A 167 -5.93 -11.26 6.56
CA LEU A 167 -6.13 -12.29 5.55
C LEU A 167 -5.17 -12.15 4.37
N ALA A 168 -4.70 -10.94 4.12
CA ALA A 168 -3.61 -10.67 3.20
C ALA A 168 -2.44 -10.04 3.97
N PRO A 169 -1.18 -10.32 3.58
CA PRO A 169 -0.04 -9.64 4.17
C PRO A 169 -0.15 -8.14 3.83
N GLY A 170 -0.09 -7.30 4.87
CA GLY A 170 -0.19 -5.85 4.71
C GLY A 170 1.00 -5.27 3.96
N GLU A 171 0.84 -4.06 3.41
CA GLU A 171 1.92 -3.41 2.64
C GLU A 171 3.21 -3.28 3.46
N ARG A 172 3.07 -2.98 4.76
CA ARG A 172 4.20 -2.89 5.69
C ARG A 172 4.94 -4.23 5.82
N VAL A 173 4.21 -5.34 5.91
CA VAL A 173 4.80 -6.68 6.05
C VAL A 173 5.55 -7.05 4.76
N LEU A 174 4.92 -6.90 3.59
CA LEU A 174 5.56 -7.19 2.30
C LEU A 174 6.77 -6.29 2.02
N SER A 175 6.74 -5.04 2.47
CA SER A 175 7.88 -4.14 2.32
C SER A 175 9.05 -4.51 3.24
N GLN A 176 8.77 -4.93 4.48
CA GLN A 176 9.79 -5.48 5.39
C GLN A 176 10.39 -6.76 4.84
N GLU A 177 9.56 -7.70 4.40
CA GLU A 177 9.98 -8.94 3.77
C GLU A 177 10.85 -8.70 2.54
N ARG A 178 10.41 -7.80 1.65
CA ARG A 178 11.22 -7.39 0.50
C ARG A 178 12.56 -6.78 0.93
N GLN A 179 12.60 -5.98 1.99
CA GLN A 179 13.85 -5.41 2.50
C GLN A 179 14.78 -6.49 3.03
N VAL A 180 14.25 -7.47 3.78
CA VAL A 180 15.01 -8.62 4.30
C VAL A 180 15.54 -9.46 3.14
N ALA A 181 14.70 -9.86 2.19
CA ALA A 181 15.12 -10.62 1.01
C ALA A 181 16.15 -9.86 0.16
N LYS A 182 15.99 -8.53 0.03
CA LYS A 182 16.94 -7.69 -0.70
C LYS A 182 18.27 -7.54 0.04
N LYS A 183 18.24 -7.48 1.38
CA LYS A 183 19.45 -7.41 2.21
C LYS A 183 20.23 -8.73 2.09
N ARG A 184 19.53 -9.87 2.17
CA ARG A 184 20.09 -11.21 1.90
C ARG A 184 20.80 -11.25 0.54
N LEU A 185 20.08 -10.94 -0.55
CA LEU A 185 20.64 -10.93 -1.91
C LEU A 185 21.86 -10.00 -2.07
N ARG A 186 21.83 -8.81 -1.45
CA ARG A 186 22.85 -7.79 -1.70
C ARG A 186 24.12 -7.97 -0.90
N HIS A 187 24.01 -8.50 0.32
CA HIS A 187 25.12 -8.52 1.26
C HIS A 187 25.68 -9.93 1.40
N GLU A 188 24.86 -10.88 1.86
CA GLU A 188 25.31 -12.23 2.19
C GLU A 188 25.76 -12.98 0.94
N THR A 189 24.89 -13.12 -0.08
CA THR A 189 25.20 -13.87 -1.31
C THR A 189 26.39 -13.28 -2.08
N LYS A 190 26.59 -11.96 -2.01
CA LYS A 190 27.74 -11.32 -2.68
C LYS A 190 29.04 -11.51 -1.92
N GLU A 191 28.98 -11.53 -0.60
CA GLU A 191 30.14 -11.82 0.24
C GLU A 191 30.55 -13.29 0.10
N ASP A 192 29.59 -14.20 -0.02
CA ASP A 192 29.85 -15.63 -0.26
C ASP A 192 30.60 -15.84 -1.58
N ILE A 193 30.10 -15.24 -2.68
CA ILE A 193 30.80 -15.25 -3.98
C ILE A 193 32.20 -14.63 -3.89
N HIS A 194 32.42 -13.67 -2.98
CA HIS A 194 33.74 -13.06 -2.81
C HIS A 194 34.70 -13.97 -2.03
N GLU A 195 34.22 -14.65 -0.99
CA GLU A 195 34.99 -15.64 -0.24
C GLU A 195 35.27 -16.90 -1.07
N GLU A 196 34.32 -17.37 -1.89
CA GLU A 196 34.49 -18.45 -2.87
C GLU A 196 35.69 -18.17 -3.80
N LYS A 197 35.72 -17.00 -4.44
CA LYS A 197 36.87 -16.57 -5.27
C LYS A 197 38.21 -16.55 -4.51
N LYS A 198 38.20 -16.25 -3.22
CA LYS A 198 39.42 -16.28 -2.39
C LYS A 198 39.87 -17.72 -2.16
N VAL A 199 38.94 -18.62 -1.81
CA VAL A 199 39.24 -20.04 -1.65
C VAL A 199 39.82 -20.60 -2.95
N ARG A 200 39.16 -20.35 -4.08
CA ARG A 200 39.61 -20.78 -5.40
C ARG A 200 41.01 -20.29 -5.76
N SER A 201 41.25 -18.99 -5.62
CA SER A 201 42.55 -18.42 -5.96
C SER A 201 43.66 -18.93 -5.04
N THR A 202 43.34 -19.14 -3.75
CA THR A 202 44.29 -19.68 -2.77
C THR A 202 44.60 -21.16 -3.02
N LEU A 203 43.60 -21.98 -3.36
CA LEU A 203 43.80 -23.38 -3.74
C LEU A 203 44.58 -23.51 -5.05
N SER A 204 44.29 -22.67 -6.04
CA SER A 204 45.07 -22.62 -7.29
C SER A 204 46.51 -22.20 -7.06
N GLU A 205 46.77 -21.21 -6.20
CA GLU A 205 48.13 -20.79 -5.84
C GLU A 205 48.87 -21.93 -5.13
N ALA A 206 48.20 -22.64 -4.22
CA ALA A 206 48.77 -23.79 -3.53
C ALA A 206 49.13 -24.93 -4.50
N THR A 207 48.25 -25.26 -5.45
CA THR A 207 48.53 -26.28 -6.47
C THR A 207 49.72 -25.87 -7.34
N GLN A 208 49.75 -24.64 -7.85
CA GLN A 208 50.86 -24.15 -8.69
C GLN A 208 52.20 -24.11 -7.92
N LEU A 209 52.18 -23.73 -6.65
CA LEU A 209 53.36 -23.72 -5.80
C LEU A 209 53.89 -25.14 -5.58
N LEU A 210 52.99 -26.09 -5.31
CA LEU A 210 53.35 -27.50 -5.12
C LEU A 210 53.89 -28.13 -6.42
N GLU A 211 53.33 -27.81 -7.58
CA GLU A 211 53.80 -28.31 -8.88
C GLU A 211 55.16 -27.75 -9.28
N ARG A 212 55.42 -26.47 -9.00
CA ARG A 212 56.66 -25.79 -9.41
C ARG A 212 57.83 -26.09 -8.48
N GLU A 213 57.60 -26.01 -7.17
CA GLU A 213 58.67 -26.08 -6.18
C GLU A 213 58.75 -27.44 -5.47
N GLY A 214 57.71 -28.28 -5.59
CA GLY A 214 57.60 -29.50 -4.82
C GLY A 214 57.51 -29.24 -3.31
N LEU A 215 57.79 -30.29 -2.52
CA LEU A 215 57.84 -30.21 -1.06
C LEU A 215 59.26 -29.91 -0.59
N THR A 216 59.67 -28.64 -0.71
CA THR A 216 60.94 -28.15 -0.17
C THR A 216 60.76 -27.53 1.21
N PRO A 217 61.82 -27.46 2.05
CA PRO A 217 61.76 -26.80 3.36
C PRO A 217 61.29 -25.34 3.29
N SER A 218 61.56 -24.66 2.17
CA SER A 218 61.13 -23.28 1.92
C SER A 218 59.67 -23.16 1.47
N SER A 219 59.15 -24.11 0.69
CA SER A 219 57.77 -24.04 0.16
C SER A 219 56.73 -24.50 1.19
N MET A 220 57.09 -25.41 2.10
CA MET A 220 56.17 -25.99 3.09
C MET A 220 55.44 -24.97 3.98
N PRO A 221 56.11 -23.98 4.61
CA PRO A 221 55.42 -22.98 5.44
C PRO A 221 54.42 -22.15 4.62
N ARG A 222 54.79 -21.82 3.38
CA ARG A 222 53.94 -21.04 2.48
C ARG A 222 52.71 -21.83 2.02
N LEU A 223 52.88 -23.11 1.68
CA LEU A 223 51.77 -24.01 1.39
C LEU A 223 50.83 -24.14 2.60
N GLN A 224 51.35 -24.34 3.80
CA GLN A 224 50.52 -24.41 5.01
C GLN A 224 49.73 -23.12 5.23
N GLN A 225 50.36 -21.96 5.04
CA GLN A 225 49.70 -20.66 5.15
C GLN A 225 48.56 -20.51 4.12
N LEU A 226 48.76 -20.97 2.87
CA LEU A 226 47.70 -20.94 1.85
C LEU A 226 46.54 -21.87 2.24
N LEU A 227 46.81 -23.09 2.71
CA LEU A 227 45.75 -24.00 3.16
C LEU A 227 44.99 -23.46 4.38
N ASP A 228 45.69 -22.88 5.35
CA ASP A 228 45.07 -22.26 6.53
C ASP A 228 44.20 -21.06 6.12
N LYS A 229 44.62 -20.27 5.12
CA LYS A 229 43.81 -19.19 4.55
C LYS A 229 42.57 -19.71 3.83
N ALA A 230 42.69 -20.80 3.06
CA ALA A 230 41.55 -21.43 2.39
C ALA A 230 40.53 -21.97 3.40
N LEU A 231 40.98 -22.64 4.47
CA LEU A 231 40.12 -23.10 5.58
C LEU A 231 39.45 -21.94 6.30
N ALA A 232 40.18 -20.85 6.56
CA ALA A 232 39.61 -19.67 7.20
C ALA A 232 38.50 -19.01 6.35
N SER A 233 38.66 -18.95 5.03
CA SER A 233 37.61 -18.47 4.12
C SER A 233 36.43 -19.45 4.03
N SER A 234 36.67 -20.77 3.99
CA SER A 234 35.60 -21.79 4.04
C SER A 234 34.74 -21.65 5.31
N ALA A 235 35.38 -21.50 6.48
CA ALA A 235 34.67 -21.30 7.73
C ALA A 235 33.80 -20.03 7.75
N ARG A 236 34.20 -18.96 7.04
CA ARG A 236 33.39 -17.76 6.87
C ARG A 236 32.16 -18.02 6.00
N MET A 237 32.33 -18.75 4.90
CA MET A 237 31.21 -19.18 4.04
C MET A 237 30.21 -20.03 4.84
N GLU A 238 30.67 -20.93 5.70
CA GLU A 238 29.79 -21.72 6.57
C GLU A 238 29.02 -20.82 7.54
N GLN A 239 29.70 -19.86 8.16
CA GLN A 239 29.07 -18.90 9.07
C GLN A 239 28.00 -18.05 8.36
N HIS A 240 28.27 -17.61 7.14
CA HIS A 240 27.31 -16.85 6.33
C HIS A 240 26.11 -17.71 5.94
N SER A 241 26.34 -18.93 5.47
CA SER A 241 25.26 -19.89 5.18
C SER A 241 24.37 -20.12 6.41
N ALA A 242 24.96 -20.21 7.61
CA ALA A 242 24.20 -20.33 8.85
C ALA A 242 23.35 -19.07 9.16
N ARG A 243 23.87 -17.85 8.93
CA ARG A 243 23.10 -16.61 9.09
C ARG A 243 21.95 -16.52 8.08
N VAL A 244 22.21 -16.92 6.83
CA VAL A 244 21.21 -16.96 5.77
C VAL A 244 20.06 -17.90 6.16
N ARG A 245 20.37 -19.10 6.69
CA ARG A 245 19.34 -20.03 7.21
C ARG A 245 18.51 -19.42 8.35
N GLN A 246 19.13 -18.67 9.27
CA GLN A 246 18.38 -18.00 10.34
C GLN A 246 17.39 -16.96 9.80
N VAL A 247 17.78 -16.22 8.76
CA VAL A 247 16.89 -15.27 8.07
C VAL A 247 15.76 -16.01 7.35
N ASP A 248 16.07 -17.13 6.71
CA ASP A 248 15.08 -17.98 6.02
C ASP A 248 14.04 -18.55 7.01
N GLU A 249 14.49 -19.07 8.14
CA GLU A 249 13.59 -19.54 9.21
C GLU A 249 12.71 -18.41 9.77
N ALA A 250 13.25 -17.19 9.87
CA ALA A 250 12.47 -16.04 10.30
C ALA A 250 11.36 -15.72 9.28
N LEU A 251 11.66 -15.74 7.98
CA LEU A 251 10.68 -15.56 6.89
C LEU A 251 9.61 -16.66 6.91
N GLN A 252 10.00 -17.93 7.00
CA GLN A 252 9.06 -19.05 7.07
C GLN A 252 8.10 -18.96 8.27
N ARG A 253 8.56 -18.43 9.41
CA ARG A 253 7.69 -18.18 10.57
C ARG A 253 6.65 -17.10 10.30
N PHE A 254 6.95 -16.10 9.49
CA PHE A 254 5.97 -15.09 9.07
C PHE A 254 4.92 -15.72 8.15
N ASP A 255 5.36 -16.44 7.13
CA ASP A 255 4.48 -17.07 6.12
C ASP A 255 3.58 -18.13 6.76
N TRP A 256 4.13 -18.95 7.67
CA TRP A 256 3.33 -19.94 8.41
C TRP A 256 2.24 -19.30 9.27
N LYS A 257 2.56 -18.23 10.00
CA LYS A 257 1.57 -17.51 10.83
C LYS A 257 0.46 -16.93 9.97
N TRP A 258 0.80 -16.37 8.80
CA TRP A 258 -0.19 -15.85 7.87
C TRP A 258 -1.07 -16.98 7.31
N PHE A 259 -0.47 -18.08 6.88
CA PHE A 259 -1.20 -19.23 6.32
C PHE A 259 -2.17 -19.85 7.33
N GLN A 260 -1.76 -19.98 8.60
CA GLN A 260 -2.62 -20.47 9.67
C GLN A 260 -3.85 -19.57 9.89
N ARG A 261 -3.68 -18.25 9.80
CA ARG A 261 -4.80 -17.29 9.92
C ARG A 261 -5.77 -17.43 8.75
N MET A 262 -5.26 -17.55 7.53
CA MET A 262 -6.11 -17.75 6.35
C MET A 262 -6.94 -19.02 6.44
N ARG A 263 -6.36 -20.12 6.93
CA ARG A 263 -7.06 -21.41 7.04
C ARG A 263 -8.30 -21.35 7.93
N ASN A 264 -8.31 -20.45 8.91
CA ASN A 264 -9.39 -20.32 9.87
C ASN A 264 -10.54 -19.42 9.38
N VAL A 265 -10.43 -18.80 8.21
CA VAL A 265 -11.48 -17.90 7.69
C VAL A 265 -12.43 -18.64 6.76
N SER A 266 -13.72 -18.57 7.10
CA SER A 266 -14.79 -19.07 6.25
C SER A 266 -14.94 -18.20 5.00
N LEU A 267 -14.65 -18.76 3.82
CA LEU A 267 -14.79 -18.06 2.53
C LEU A 267 -16.18 -17.46 2.30
N GLY A 268 -17.23 -18.05 2.90
CA GLY A 268 -18.61 -17.56 2.79
C GLY A 268 -18.86 -16.18 3.39
N GLN A 269 -17.96 -15.66 4.23
CA GLN A 269 -18.08 -14.29 4.79
C GLN A 269 -17.41 -13.22 3.91
N LEU A 270 -16.69 -13.62 2.86
CA LEU A 270 -15.95 -12.73 1.97
C LEU A 270 -16.75 -12.43 0.71
N THR A 271 -16.60 -11.21 0.19
CA THR A 271 -17.18 -10.86 -1.11
C THR A 271 -16.48 -11.62 -2.25
N PRO A 272 -17.11 -11.83 -3.42
CA PRO A 272 -16.48 -12.52 -4.55
C PRO A 272 -15.12 -11.90 -4.95
N ALA A 273 -15.02 -10.57 -4.94
CA ALA A 273 -13.77 -9.86 -5.21
C ALA A 273 -12.69 -10.18 -4.16
N GLN A 274 -13.05 -10.25 -2.88
CA GLN A 274 -12.12 -10.64 -1.82
C GLN A 274 -11.69 -12.10 -1.92
N GLN A 275 -12.60 -13.01 -2.29
CA GLN A 275 -12.28 -14.42 -2.52
C GLN A 275 -11.28 -14.59 -3.68
N ASP A 276 -11.46 -13.85 -4.77
CA ASP A 276 -10.55 -13.89 -5.91
C ASP A 276 -9.14 -13.37 -5.56
N ILE A 277 -9.06 -12.27 -4.81
CA ILE A 277 -7.77 -11.76 -4.30
C ILE A 277 -7.12 -12.80 -3.38
N LEU A 278 -7.90 -13.41 -2.48
CA LEU A 278 -7.39 -14.44 -1.57
C LEU A 278 -6.86 -15.67 -2.33
N ARG A 279 -7.59 -16.15 -3.35
CA ARG A 279 -7.16 -17.27 -4.21
C ARG A 279 -5.85 -16.93 -4.94
N ARG A 280 -5.72 -15.73 -5.48
CA ARG A 280 -4.48 -15.26 -6.12
C ARG A 280 -3.32 -15.23 -5.13
N ASN A 281 -3.53 -14.66 -3.94
CA ASN A 281 -2.52 -14.64 -2.88
C ASN A 281 -2.08 -16.05 -2.45
N ILE A 282 -3.02 -17.00 -2.31
CA ILE A 282 -2.69 -18.40 -2.00
C ILE A 282 -1.81 -19.03 -3.10
N LEU A 283 -2.13 -18.77 -4.37
CA LEU A 283 -1.35 -19.29 -5.49
C LEU A 283 0.05 -18.68 -5.54
N GLU A 284 0.17 -17.37 -5.29
CA GLU A 284 1.46 -16.70 -5.21
C GLU A 284 2.29 -17.22 -4.03
N GLU A 285 1.68 -17.43 -2.87
CA GLU A 285 2.37 -17.99 -1.72
C GLU A 285 2.87 -19.42 -1.99
N ARG A 286 2.06 -20.28 -2.61
CA ARG A 286 2.50 -21.62 -3.01
C ARG A 286 3.72 -21.57 -3.93
N ARG A 287 3.76 -20.61 -4.86
CA ARG A 287 4.92 -20.41 -5.73
C ARG A 287 6.14 -19.98 -4.94
N ARG A 288 5.98 -19.10 -3.95
CA ARG A 288 7.07 -18.67 -3.05
C ARG A 288 7.61 -19.83 -2.22
N LEU A 289 6.74 -20.59 -1.56
CA LEU A 289 7.12 -21.76 -0.77
C LEU A 289 7.90 -22.78 -1.60
N ASN A 290 7.51 -22.99 -2.86
CA ASN A 290 8.28 -23.87 -3.76
C ASN A 290 9.69 -23.31 -4.02
N VAL A 291 9.84 -21.99 -4.23
CA VAL A 291 11.16 -21.36 -4.39
C VAL A 291 12.01 -21.53 -3.13
N GLU A 292 11.43 -21.28 -1.96
CA GLU A 292 12.13 -21.42 -0.67
C GLU A 292 12.56 -22.87 -0.39
N GLN A 293 11.72 -23.86 -0.74
CA GLN A 293 12.08 -25.28 -0.64
C GLN A 293 13.26 -25.65 -1.54
N GLU A 294 13.28 -25.18 -2.78
CA GLU A 294 14.41 -25.42 -3.68
C GLU A 294 15.68 -24.72 -3.18
N MET A 295 15.58 -23.47 -2.70
CA MET A 295 16.71 -22.78 -2.08
C MET A 295 17.27 -23.56 -0.88
N LYS A 296 16.40 -24.06 0.01
CA LYS A 296 16.80 -24.84 1.18
C LYS A 296 17.54 -26.14 0.81
N LYS A 297 17.12 -26.81 -0.28
CA LYS A 297 17.83 -27.98 -0.81
C LYS A 297 19.23 -27.61 -1.26
N LEU A 298 19.36 -26.54 -2.06
CA LEU A 298 20.66 -26.05 -2.56
C LEU A 298 21.58 -25.63 -1.40
N GLU A 299 21.06 -24.95 -0.37
CA GLU A 299 21.85 -24.57 0.82
C GLU A 299 22.32 -25.77 1.64
N THR A 300 21.50 -26.82 1.70
CA THR A 300 21.86 -28.06 2.39
C THR A 300 22.97 -28.77 1.63
N GLU A 301 22.83 -28.86 0.31
CA GLU A 301 23.83 -29.44 -0.58
C GLU A 301 25.15 -28.67 -0.55
N ALA A 302 25.11 -27.33 -0.65
CA ALA A 302 26.28 -26.47 -0.53
C ALA A 302 26.99 -26.68 0.81
N GLY A 303 26.24 -26.80 1.91
CA GLY A 303 26.80 -27.09 3.23
C GLY A 303 27.41 -28.50 3.38
N HIS A 304 27.00 -29.48 2.57
CA HIS A 304 27.66 -30.78 2.51
C HIS A 304 28.96 -30.71 1.70
N ARG A 305 28.93 -30.00 0.58
CA ARG A 305 30.09 -29.78 -0.31
C ARG A 305 31.18 -28.98 0.39
N LEU A 306 30.83 -27.96 1.16
CA LEU A 306 31.77 -27.17 1.96
C LEU A 306 32.51 -28.02 3.00
N ARG A 307 31.80 -28.93 3.68
CA ARG A 307 32.43 -29.87 4.62
C ARG A 307 33.35 -30.87 3.92
N ALA A 308 32.99 -31.31 2.71
CA ALA A 308 33.85 -32.18 1.90
C ALA A 308 35.13 -31.43 1.48
N LEU A 309 35.00 -30.20 1.01
CA LEU A 309 36.12 -29.30 0.69
C LEU A 309 37.10 -29.17 1.86
N GLU A 310 36.60 -28.88 3.06
CA GLU A 310 37.43 -28.81 4.27
C GLU A 310 38.12 -30.13 4.60
N GLY A 311 37.43 -31.25 4.41
CA GLY A 311 38.02 -32.59 4.52
C GLY A 311 39.20 -32.78 3.56
N HIS A 312 39.03 -32.42 2.28
CA HIS A 312 40.09 -32.52 1.27
C HIS A 312 41.27 -31.60 1.58
N VAL A 313 41.02 -30.35 2.01
CA VAL A 313 42.09 -29.41 2.39
C VAL A 313 42.87 -29.91 3.61
N ASN A 314 42.20 -30.48 4.61
CA ASN A 314 42.86 -31.09 5.76
C ASN A 314 43.68 -32.33 5.39
N ASN A 315 43.18 -33.17 4.48
CA ASN A 315 43.93 -34.32 3.96
C ASN A 315 45.16 -33.89 3.14
N ALA A 316 45.03 -32.81 2.35
CA ALA A 316 46.17 -32.20 1.66
C ALA A 316 47.21 -31.72 2.66
N ARG A 317 46.79 -31.03 3.73
CA ARG A 317 47.68 -30.57 4.81
C ARG A 317 48.39 -31.72 5.50
N ALA A 318 47.70 -32.81 5.81
CA ALA A 318 48.28 -34.01 6.39
C ALA A 318 49.32 -34.66 5.46
N SER A 319 49.02 -34.72 4.16
CA SER A 319 49.91 -35.27 3.13
C SER A 319 51.18 -34.42 2.95
N ILE A 320 51.06 -33.09 3.02
CA ILE A 320 52.21 -32.17 3.01
C ILE A 320 53.11 -32.41 4.23
N ARG A 321 52.53 -32.59 5.42
CA ARG A 321 53.28 -32.91 6.65
C ARG A 321 53.98 -34.26 6.59
N ALA A 322 53.40 -35.22 5.88
CA ALA A 322 54.00 -36.53 5.62
C ALA A 322 54.99 -36.52 4.42
N SER A 323 55.30 -35.34 3.87
CA SER A 323 56.18 -35.17 2.70
C SER A 323 55.74 -35.94 1.45
N ASN A 324 54.44 -36.21 1.29
CA ASN A 324 53.88 -36.91 0.13
C ASN A 324 53.22 -35.92 -0.86
N ALA A 325 54.01 -35.45 -1.83
CA ALA A 325 53.59 -34.44 -2.80
C ALA A 325 52.46 -34.92 -3.72
N ALA A 326 52.54 -36.17 -4.19
CA ALA A 326 51.53 -36.74 -5.10
C ALA A 326 50.16 -36.85 -4.43
N ALA A 327 50.11 -37.32 -3.18
CA ALA A 327 48.86 -37.37 -2.42
C ALA A 327 48.32 -35.97 -2.12
N ALA A 328 49.18 -35.02 -1.73
CA ALA A 328 48.76 -33.65 -1.49
C ALA A 328 48.14 -33.00 -2.75
N LEU A 329 48.74 -33.21 -3.91
CA LEU A 329 48.24 -32.72 -5.19
C LEU A 329 46.90 -33.37 -5.56
N GLY A 330 46.75 -34.67 -5.33
CA GLY A 330 45.46 -35.37 -5.51
C GLY A 330 44.34 -34.75 -4.67
N TRP A 331 44.60 -34.50 -3.38
CA TRP A 331 43.62 -33.87 -2.49
C TRP A 331 43.31 -32.42 -2.84
N LEU A 332 44.30 -31.65 -3.30
CA LEU A 332 44.08 -30.29 -3.80
C LEU A 332 43.19 -30.26 -5.04
N ASN A 333 43.36 -31.22 -5.95
CA ASN A 333 42.52 -31.33 -7.15
C ASN A 333 41.07 -31.69 -6.78
N GLU A 334 40.86 -32.61 -5.84
CA GLU A 334 39.51 -32.91 -5.34
C GLU A 334 38.89 -31.70 -4.62
N ALA A 335 39.68 -30.96 -3.82
CA ALA A 335 39.22 -29.71 -3.22
C ALA A 335 38.78 -28.67 -4.28
N GLN A 336 39.54 -28.51 -5.38
CA GLN A 336 39.16 -27.62 -6.47
C GLN A 336 37.87 -28.06 -7.19
N LYS A 337 37.63 -29.37 -7.34
CA LYS A 337 36.37 -29.88 -7.92
C LYS A 337 35.19 -29.57 -7.02
N GLU A 338 35.31 -29.80 -5.71
CA GLU A 338 34.25 -29.46 -4.75
C GLU A 338 33.97 -27.95 -4.72
N GLU A 339 35.01 -27.11 -4.81
CA GLU A 339 34.87 -25.66 -4.93
C GLU A 339 34.09 -25.26 -6.19
N GLN A 340 34.37 -25.86 -7.35
CA GLN A 340 33.60 -25.62 -8.56
C GLN A 340 32.12 -26.01 -8.41
N HIS A 341 31.82 -27.12 -7.73
CA HIS A 341 30.44 -27.51 -7.46
C HIS A 341 29.73 -26.54 -6.50
N ILE A 342 30.43 -26.04 -5.47
CA ILE A 342 29.88 -25.02 -4.56
C ILE A 342 29.49 -23.78 -5.36
N ARG A 343 30.35 -23.33 -6.28
CA ARG A 343 30.08 -22.18 -7.14
C ARG A 343 28.82 -22.38 -8.00
N GLU A 344 28.67 -23.55 -8.63
CA GLU A 344 27.49 -23.87 -9.43
C GLU A 344 26.20 -23.80 -8.59
N LEU A 345 26.24 -24.29 -7.34
CA LEU A 345 25.12 -24.21 -6.41
C LEU A 345 24.82 -22.76 -5.99
N GLU A 346 25.85 -21.93 -5.73
CA GLU A 346 25.69 -20.51 -5.41
C GLU A 346 25.07 -19.71 -6.56
N GLU A 347 25.48 -19.98 -7.80
CA GLU A 347 24.90 -19.34 -8.99
C GLU A 347 23.41 -19.72 -9.15
N GLN A 348 23.06 -20.98 -8.90
CA GLN A 348 21.66 -21.43 -8.88
C GLN A 348 20.86 -20.77 -7.76
N LEU A 349 21.41 -20.71 -6.55
CA LEU A 349 20.81 -20.08 -5.38
C LEU A 349 20.51 -18.60 -5.66
N LEU A 350 21.46 -17.87 -6.25
CA LEU A 350 21.29 -16.48 -6.66
C LEU A 350 20.13 -16.31 -7.69
N GLY A 351 19.98 -17.28 -8.59
CA GLY A 351 18.86 -17.32 -9.54
C GLY A 351 17.50 -17.42 -8.84
N TRP A 352 17.40 -18.31 -7.85
CA TRP A 352 16.19 -18.48 -7.04
C TRP A 352 15.89 -17.28 -6.14
N GLU A 353 16.91 -16.67 -5.52
CA GLU A 353 16.73 -15.44 -4.72
C GLU A 353 16.16 -14.28 -5.54
N LYS A 354 16.66 -14.09 -6.77
CA LYS A 354 16.11 -13.09 -7.70
C LYS A 354 14.65 -13.38 -8.02
N ARG A 355 14.30 -14.66 -8.21
CA ARG A 355 12.92 -15.08 -8.47
C ARG A 355 12.01 -14.84 -7.26
N LEU A 356 12.47 -15.13 -6.05
CA LEU A 356 11.75 -14.82 -4.81
C LEU A 356 11.46 -13.32 -4.71
N LEU A 357 12.47 -12.47 -4.95
CA LEU A 357 12.31 -11.02 -4.94
C LEU A 357 11.31 -10.52 -6.00
N GLN A 358 11.32 -11.11 -7.19
CA GLN A 358 10.35 -10.79 -8.23
C GLN A 358 8.92 -11.14 -7.78
N LEU A 359 8.72 -12.33 -7.20
CA LEU A 359 7.43 -12.78 -6.68
C LEU A 359 6.90 -11.84 -5.60
N VAL A 360 7.70 -11.52 -4.57
CA VAL A 360 7.31 -10.58 -3.50
C VAL A 360 7.00 -9.19 -4.08
N SER A 361 7.78 -8.72 -5.06
CA SER A 361 7.53 -7.42 -5.71
C SER A 361 6.24 -7.39 -6.52
N ARG A 362 5.89 -8.52 -7.15
CA ARG A 362 4.67 -8.69 -7.94
C ARG A 362 3.46 -8.73 -7.03
N GLN A 363 3.49 -9.55 -5.98
CA GLN A 363 2.43 -9.65 -4.98
C GLN A 363 2.11 -8.28 -4.36
N ARG A 364 3.14 -7.50 -4.01
CA ARG A 364 2.94 -6.13 -3.53
C ARG A 364 2.22 -5.24 -4.55
N LYS A 365 2.60 -5.30 -5.83
CA LYS A 365 1.95 -4.50 -6.88
C LYS A 365 0.50 -4.92 -7.09
N GLU A 366 0.23 -6.22 -7.10
CA GLU A 366 -1.12 -6.76 -7.27
C GLU A 366 -2.04 -6.35 -6.10
N LEU A 367 -1.54 -6.39 -4.86
CA LEU A 367 -2.28 -5.94 -3.67
C LEU A 367 -2.51 -4.42 -3.62
N LEU A 368 -1.64 -3.62 -4.23
CA LEU A 368 -1.82 -2.16 -4.31
C LEU A 368 -2.74 -1.74 -5.46
N ALA A 369 -2.88 -2.59 -6.47
CA ALA A 369 -3.75 -2.34 -7.62
C ALA A 369 -5.20 -2.82 -7.40
N ALA A 370 -5.41 -3.75 -6.46
CA ALA A 370 -6.71 -4.29 -6.05
C ALA A 370 -7.34 -3.48 -4.92
#